data_AF-A0A8D3E3U4-F1
#
_entry.id   AF-A0A8D3E3U4-F1
#
_cell.length_a   1.000
_cell.length_b   1.000
_cell.length_c   1.000
_cell.angle_alpha   90.00
_cell.angle_beta   90.00
_cell.angle_gamma   90.00
#
_symmetry.space_group_name_H-M   'P 1'
#
loop_
_entity.id
_entity.type
_entity.pdbx_description
1 polymer ?
#
loop_
_entity_poly.entity_id
_entity_poly.type
_entity_poly.pdbx_seq_one_letter_code
_entity_poly.pdbx_strand_id
1 'polypeptide(L)'
;MDNIFLMRDVIDLCKYHNLSVGIVSLDQEKAFDRVDHSYLFSALKAFGVGDGFLAWVGVLYRDAQCLVKMGAGLSRPIPVKRGIRQGCPLSGQLYSLAIEPLLCMLRKRLSGLTVSGSLGLDQDFPSLSVYADDANILVSNQQDVRNVQDTLSLYERASSARVNWAKSEALWVGQGRDHVMPSLPGGLEWGQEGLKVLGVFLGSEGFQKKNWAGVKEKVCARLSKWKWLLPQLSYREKALVVNNLVASTLWHKLIALTPPRGLIEEVQRSIVDFFWSGKHWIRAAALYLPVAEGGQGLINIQARIASFRLQSAQKLLFNCVPRWCDTARLLLRRAGRLGYDKHLFLLQLGDVDLTGLTPFYSSVLEAWQIFQVTRNVNETPGLWVFEEPLFFSNFLRTPTLQSASLRANLIEA
;
A
#
# COMPACT_ATOMS: atom_id res chain seq x y z
N MET A 1 3.38 -0.57 -2.43
CA MET A 1 1.90 -0.50 -2.30
C MET A 1 1.38 -1.42 -1.20
N ASP A 2 1.80 -2.69 -1.15
CA ASP A 2 1.28 -3.65 -0.16
C ASP A 2 1.45 -3.19 1.30
N ASN A 3 2.56 -2.55 1.65
CA ASN A 3 2.75 -1.95 3.00
C ASN A 3 1.74 -0.83 3.31
N ILE A 4 1.35 -0.03 2.31
CA ILE A 4 0.34 1.03 2.49
C ILE A 4 -1.02 0.39 2.75
N PHE A 5 -1.37 -0.67 2.01
CA PHE A 5 -2.59 -1.43 2.25
C PHE A 5 -2.61 -2.04 3.64
N LEU A 6 -1.52 -2.70 4.05
CA LEU A 6 -1.42 -3.29 5.39
C LEU A 6 -1.63 -2.24 6.49
N MET A 7 -0.91 -1.12 6.43
CA MET A 7 -0.99 -0.08 7.45
C MET A 7 -2.39 0.58 7.50
N ARG A 8 -2.99 0.86 6.34
CA ARG A 8 -4.35 1.39 6.26
C ARG A 8 -5.35 0.42 6.88
N ASP A 9 -5.27 -0.85 6.48
CA ASP A 9 -6.23 -1.86 6.90
C ASP A 9 -6.11 -2.19 8.39
N VAL A 10 -4.88 -2.20 8.94
CA VAL A 10 -4.67 -2.34 10.39
C VAL A 10 -5.29 -1.16 11.15
N ILE A 11 -5.08 0.07 10.68
CA ILE A 11 -5.67 1.27 11.31
C ILE A 11 -7.20 1.19 11.28
N ASP A 12 -7.77 0.83 10.13
CA ASP A 12 -9.22 0.73 9.96
C ASP A 12 -9.80 -0.41 10.81
N LEU A 13 -9.15 -1.58 10.84
CA LEU A 13 -9.55 -2.71 11.66
C LEU A 13 -9.58 -2.34 13.15
N CYS A 14 -8.55 -1.66 13.65
CA CYS A 14 -8.48 -1.24 15.04
C CYS A 14 -9.60 -0.27 15.42
N LYS A 15 -9.90 0.70 14.54
CA LYS A 15 -11.02 1.62 14.75
C LYS A 15 -12.37 0.93 14.78
N TYR A 16 -12.60 -0.06 13.92
CA TYR A 16 -13.90 -0.74 13.84
C TYR A 16 -14.14 -1.75 14.96
N HIS A 17 -13.10 -2.43 15.43
CA HIS A 17 -13.19 -3.45 16.47
C HIS A 17 -12.81 -2.92 17.85
N ASN A 18 -12.60 -1.60 18.00
CA ASN A 18 -12.12 -0.96 19.22
C ASN A 18 -10.84 -1.62 19.78
N LEU A 19 -9.98 -2.10 18.89
CA LEU A 19 -8.68 -2.66 19.27
C LEU A 19 -7.70 -1.50 19.46
N SER A 20 -6.73 -1.70 20.35
CA SER A 20 -5.67 -0.74 20.60
C SER A 20 -4.34 -1.29 20.10
N VAL A 21 -3.63 -0.50 19.29
CA VAL A 21 -2.29 -0.81 18.83
C VAL A 21 -1.48 0.47 18.65
N GLY A 22 -0.22 0.42 19.05
CA GLY A 22 0.78 1.43 18.76
C GLY A 22 1.49 1.11 17.45
N ILE A 23 1.66 2.12 16.60
CA ILE A 23 2.46 2.05 15.38
C ILE A 23 3.68 2.92 15.60
N VAL A 24 4.87 2.32 15.61
CA VAL A 24 6.14 3.02 15.72
C VAL A 24 6.84 2.99 14.37
N SER A 25 6.92 4.15 13.70
CA SER A 25 7.62 4.34 12.43
C SER A 25 9.04 4.80 12.70
N LEU A 26 10.00 3.91 12.46
CA LEU A 26 11.42 4.18 12.67
C LEU A 26 12.07 4.77 11.41
N ASP A 27 12.79 5.87 11.59
CA ASP A 27 13.70 6.46 10.60
C ASP A 27 15.14 6.02 10.92
N GLN A 28 15.85 5.45 9.95
CA GLN A 28 17.26 5.08 10.13
C GLN A 28 18.19 6.22 9.69
N GLU A 29 19.16 6.58 10.53
CA GLU A 29 20.12 7.62 10.17
C GLU A 29 21.06 7.16 9.05
N LYS A 30 20.86 7.64 7.82
CA LYS A 30 21.72 7.32 6.66
C LYS A 30 21.87 5.80 6.46
N ALA A 31 20.74 5.11 6.34
CA ALA A 31 20.63 3.65 6.30
C ALA A 31 21.69 2.96 5.41
N PHE A 32 21.87 3.43 4.16
CA PHE A 32 22.84 2.85 3.23
C PHE A 32 24.29 3.14 3.65
N ASP A 33 24.59 4.35 4.11
CA ASP A 33 25.96 4.80 4.41
C ASP A 33 26.50 4.20 5.71
N ARG A 34 25.61 3.75 6.60
CA ARG A 34 25.97 3.21 7.91
C ARG A 34 26.28 1.72 7.92
N VAL A 35 25.92 0.97 6.88
CA VAL A 35 26.13 -0.48 6.86
C VAL A 35 27.61 -0.81 6.96
N ASP A 36 28.01 -1.41 8.08
CA ASP A 36 29.37 -1.91 8.26
C ASP A 36 29.64 -3.10 7.31
N HIS A 37 30.78 -3.08 6.64
CA HIS A 37 31.12 -4.12 5.66
C HIS A 37 31.38 -5.48 6.33
N SER A 38 32.00 -5.51 7.50
CA SER A 38 32.28 -6.76 8.21
C SER A 38 30.99 -7.43 8.68
N TYR A 39 30.03 -6.63 9.16
CA TYR A 39 28.69 -7.07 9.47
C TYR A 39 27.97 -7.62 8.23
N LEU A 40 28.00 -6.89 7.11
CA LEU A 40 27.37 -7.31 5.85
C LEU A 40 27.88 -8.69 5.41
N PHE A 41 29.20 -8.89 5.34
CA PHE A 41 29.77 -10.19 4.95
C PHE A 41 29.41 -11.31 5.93
N SER A 42 29.35 -11.00 7.23
CA SER A 42 28.93 -11.97 8.26
C SER A 42 27.46 -12.37 8.09
N ALA A 43 26.58 -11.39 7.84
CA ALA A 43 25.16 -11.63 7.59
C ALA A 43 24.96 -12.48 6.32
N LEU A 44 25.60 -12.12 5.21
CA LEU A 44 25.52 -12.88 3.96
C LEU A 44 25.97 -14.34 4.16
N LYS A 45 27.08 -14.56 4.87
CA LYS A 45 27.56 -15.91 5.19
C LYS A 45 26.55 -16.68 6.04
N ALA A 46 25.93 -16.04 7.03
CA ALA A 46 24.90 -16.65 7.86
C ALA A 46 23.62 -17.03 7.07
N PHE A 47 23.30 -16.29 6.02
CA PHE A 47 22.22 -16.65 5.07
C PHE A 47 22.60 -17.78 4.10
N GLY A 48 23.82 -18.32 4.18
CA GLY A 48 24.28 -19.41 3.32
C GLY A 48 24.67 -18.96 1.91
N VAL A 49 24.97 -17.67 1.72
CA VAL A 49 25.48 -17.16 0.44
C VAL A 49 26.84 -17.80 0.16
N GLY A 50 26.96 -18.49 -0.98
CA GLY A 50 28.16 -19.24 -1.33
C GLY A 50 29.42 -18.37 -1.50
N ASP A 51 30.58 -18.96 -1.22
CA ASP A 51 31.87 -18.27 -1.19
C ASP A 51 32.22 -17.57 -2.52
N GLY A 52 31.82 -18.14 -3.66
CA GLY A 52 32.02 -17.52 -4.98
C GLY A 52 31.30 -16.18 -5.11
N PHE A 53 30.04 -16.10 -4.68
CA PHE A 53 29.29 -14.84 -4.69
C PHE A 53 29.84 -13.85 -3.66
N LEU A 54 30.22 -14.33 -2.47
CA LEU A 54 30.88 -13.49 -1.47
C LEU A 54 32.20 -12.90 -1.99
N ALA A 55 32.96 -13.64 -2.81
CA ALA A 55 34.16 -13.15 -3.45
C ALA A 55 33.85 -12.01 -4.44
N TRP A 56 32.81 -12.16 -5.27
CA TRP A 56 32.37 -11.09 -6.19
C TRP A 56 31.88 -9.83 -5.47
N VAL A 57 31.11 -9.98 -4.39
CA VAL A 57 30.76 -8.85 -3.51
C VAL A 57 32.04 -8.26 -2.89
N GLY A 58 32.99 -9.13 -2.52
CA GLY A 58 34.32 -8.76 -2.04
C GLY A 58 35.07 -7.81 -2.96
N VAL A 59 35.06 -8.06 -4.28
CA VAL A 59 35.70 -7.18 -5.28
C VAL A 59 35.12 -5.76 -5.25
N LEU A 60 33.85 -5.59 -4.88
CA LEU A 60 33.20 -4.28 -4.85
C LEU A 60 33.43 -3.53 -3.54
N TYR A 61 33.59 -4.22 -2.42
CA TYR A 61 33.56 -3.59 -1.08
C TYR A 61 34.87 -3.68 -0.31
N ARG A 62 35.72 -4.70 -0.56
CA ARG A 62 37.02 -4.81 0.14
C ARG A 62 37.98 -3.73 -0.36
N ASP A 63 38.65 -3.08 0.59
CA ASP A 63 39.67 -2.04 0.36
C ASP A 63 39.21 -0.90 -0.58
N ALA A 64 37.90 -0.66 -0.64
CA ALA A 64 37.33 0.40 -1.46
C ALA A 64 37.85 1.76 -0.99
N GLN A 65 38.20 2.62 -1.94
CA GLN A 65 38.67 3.98 -1.69
C GLN A 65 37.80 4.99 -2.43
N CYS A 66 37.59 6.16 -1.83
CA CYS A 66 36.89 7.28 -2.41
C CYS A 66 37.84 8.47 -2.55
N LEU A 67 37.76 9.19 -3.68
CA LEU A 67 38.46 10.44 -3.91
C LEU A 67 37.43 11.54 -4.18
N VAL A 68 37.61 12.68 -3.52
CA VAL A 68 36.75 13.85 -3.71
C VAL A 68 37.33 14.70 -4.83
N LYS A 69 36.57 14.94 -5.90
CA LYS A 69 36.96 15.84 -7.00
C LYS A 69 36.55 17.28 -6.67
N MET A 70 37.52 18.19 -6.69
CA MET A 70 37.29 19.64 -6.51
C MET A 70 37.94 20.38 -7.67
N GLY A 71 37.13 20.92 -8.58
CA GLY A 71 37.61 21.50 -9.83
C GLY A 71 38.39 20.48 -10.68
N ALA A 72 39.65 20.80 -10.97
CA ALA A 72 40.57 19.93 -11.70
C ALA A 72 41.37 18.97 -10.79
N GLY A 73 41.30 19.12 -9.47
CA GLY A 73 42.07 18.31 -8.51
C GLY A 73 41.29 17.14 -7.91
N LEU A 74 42.02 16.12 -7.45
CA LEU A 74 41.51 15.00 -6.67
C LEU A 74 42.10 15.04 -5.25
N SER A 75 41.30 14.67 -4.25
CA SER A 75 41.80 14.49 -2.88
C SER A 75 42.73 13.28 -2.78
N ARG A 76 43.44 13.18 -1.65
CA ARG A 76 44.04 11.89 -1.25
C ARG A 76 42.96 10.80 -1.16
N PRO A 77 43.28 9.53 -1.46
CA PRO A 77 42.35 8.42 -1.28
C PRO A 77 41.88 8.30 0.17
N ILE A 78 40.58 8.11 0.35
CA ILE A 78 39.93 7.91 1.65
C ILE A 78 39.37 6.49 1.68
N PRO A 79 39.80 5.63 2.62
CA PRO A 79 39.27 4.26 2.72
C PRO A 79 37.80 4.27 3.13
N VAL A 80 36.99 3.49 2.42
CA VAL A 80 35.56 3.31 2.65
C VAL A 80 35.36 2.03 3.44
N LYS A 81 35.18 2.15 4.76
CA LYS A 81 35.01 0.99 5.66
C LYS A 81 33.54 0.59 5.92
N ARG A 82 32.61 1.48 5.55
CA ARG A 82 31.17 1.30 5.71
C ARG A 82 30.44 1.98 4.57
N GLY A 83 29.22 1.55 4.33
CA GLY A 83 28.33 2.12 3.34
C GLY A 83 28.17 1.23 2.11
N ILE A 84 26.92 1.07 1.67
CA ILE A 84 26.58 0.37 0.43
C ILE A 84 26.48 1.41 -0.70
N ARG A 85 26.97 1.08 -1.91
CA ARG A 85 27.08 2.04 -3.01
C ARG A 85 25.70 2.48 -3.53
N GLN A 86 25.33 3.74 -3.37
CA GLN A 86 24.09 4.26 -3.94
C GLN A 86 24.15 4.25 -5.48
N GLY A 87 23.05 3.89 -6.14
CA GLY A 87 22.97 3.77 -7.60
C GLY A 87 23.51 2.47 -8.18
N CYS A 88 24.12 1.59 -7.37
CA CYS A 88 24.48 0.24 -7.82
C CYS A 88 23.26 -0.70 -7.73
N PRO A 89 22.94 -1.47 -8.79
CA PRO A 89 21.79 -2.38 -8.81
C PRO A 89 21.79 -3.42 -7.66
N LEU A 90 22.97 -3.84 -7.22
CA LEU A 90 23.13 -4.86 -6.18
C LEU A 90 22.85 -4.31 -4.76
N SER A 91 23.03 -3.01 -4.56
CA SER A 91 23.03 -2.40 -3.22
C SER A 91 21.70 -2.52 -2.49
N GLY A 92 20.58 -2.43 -3.21
CA GLY A 92 19.25 -2.59 -2.60
C GLY A 92 19.07 -3.99 -2.00
N GLN A 93 19.51 -5.03 -2.72
CA GLN A 93 19.41 -6.41 -2.27
C GLN A 93 20.35 -6.69 -1.09
N LEU A 94 21.58 -6.16 -1.14
CA LEU A 94 22.52 -6.26 -0.01
C LEU A 94 21.97 -5.59 1.24
N TYR A 95 21.32 -4.43 1.10
CA TYR A 95 20.67 -3.75 2.22
C TYR A 95 19.52 -4.59 2.79
N SER A 96 18.68 -5.18 1.93
CA SER A 96 17.60 -6.07 2.37
C SER A 96 18.13 -7.25 3.19
N LEU A 97 19.26 -7.85 2.79
CA LEU A 97 19.90 -8.92 3.55
C LEU A 97 20.55 -8.41 4.84
N ALA A 98 21.11 -7.20 4.84
CA ALA A 98 21.73 -6.60 6.02
C ALA A 98 20.71 -6.29 7.14
N ILE A 99 19.50 -5.82 6.79
CA ILE A 99 18.47 -5.50 7.78
C ILE A 99 17.68 -6.72 8.25
N GLU A 100 17.63 -7.80 7.46
CA GLU A 100 16.79 -8.97 7.76
C GLU A 100 17.06 -9.64 9.13
N PRO A 101 18.30 -9.71 9.66
CA PRO A 101 18.54 -10.20 11.03
C PRO A 101 17.79 -9.38 12.10
N LEU A 102 17.73 -8.05 11.96
CA LEU A 102 16.90 -7.20 12.84
C LEU A 102 15.43 -7.60 12.74
N LEU A 103 14.93 -7.73 11.50
CA LEU A 103 13.53 -8.05 11.27
C LEU A 103 13.17 -9.44 11.82
N CYS A 104 14.04 -10.44 11.65
CA CYS A 104 13.88 -11.77 12.23
C CYS A 104 13.74 -11.74 13.76
N MET A 105 14.58 -10.96 14.44
CA MET A 105 14.51 -10.84 15.91
C MET A 105 13.22 -10.16 16.36
N LEU A 106 12.81 -9.09 15.68
CA LEU A 106 11.56 -8.40 15.97
C LEU A 106 10.34 -9.31 15.74
N ARG A 107 10.27 -10.05 14.63
CA ARG A 107 9.16 -10.99 14.35
C ARG A 107 9.04 -12.08 15.43
N LYS A 108 10.14 -12.50 16.05
CA LYS A 108 10.13 -13.52 17.12
C LYS A 108 9.76 -12.98 18.50
N ARG A 109 10.00 -11.69 18.76
CA ARG A 109 9.88 -11.07 20.09
C ARG A 109 8.62 -10.23 20.27
N LEU A 110 7.99 -9.81 19.18
CA LEU A 110 6.80 -8.96 19.24
C LEU A 110 5.54 -9.79 19.19
N SER A 111 4.60 -9.47 20.08
CA SER A 111 3.26 -10.06 20.06
C SER A 111 2.41 -9.53 18.90
N GLY A 112 2.72 -8.33 18.39
CA GLY A 112 1.99 -7.72 17.28
C GLY A 112 0.54 -7.37 17.66
N LEU A 113 -0.33 -7.28 16.65
CA LEU A 113 -1.76 -7.06 16.87
C LEU A 113 -2.44 -8.40 17.22
N THR A 114 -2.86 -8.56 18.47
CA THR A 114 -3.63 -9.73 18.89
C THR A 114 -5.13 -9.47 18.76
N VAL A 115 -5.81 -10.27 17.96
CA VAL A 115 -7.27 -10.19 17.76
C VAL A 115 -7.94 -11.39 18.42
N SER A 116 -7.78 -11.54 19.74
CA SER A 116 -8.40 -12.65 20.47
C SER A 116 -9.90 -12.40 20.73
N GLY A 117 -10.72 -13.43 20.52
CA GLY A 117 -12.07 -13.55 21.08
C GLY A 117 -13.23 -12.83 20.37
N SER A 118 -13.00 -11.76 19.58
CA SER A 118 -14.10 -11.02 18.93
C SER A 118 -14.41 -11.44 17.48
N LEU A 119 -13.49 -12.13 16.81
CA LEU A 119 -13.58 -12.46 15.37
C LEU A 119 -13.32 -13.92 15.01
N GLY A 120 -13.13 -14.80 16.01
CA GLY A 120 -12.96 -16.24 15.83
C GLY A 120 -11.71 -16.65 15.04
N LEU A 121 -10.66 -15.82 15.05
CA LEU A 121 -9.43 -16.06 14.32
C LEU A 121 -8.22 -15.91 15.25
N ASP A 122 -7.69 -17.04 15.72
CA ASP A 122 -6.34 -17.13 16.28
C ASP A 122 -5.33 -17.05 15.12
N GLN A 123 -5.21 -15.87 14.52
CA GLN A 123 -4.26 -15.61 13.44
C GLN A 123 -3.20 -14.61 13.88
N ASP A 124 -1.93 -14.97 13.65
CA ASP A 124 -0.79 -14.08 13.85
C ASP A 124 -0.81 -12.95 12.81
N PHE A 125 -1.18 -11.75 13.24
CA PHE A 125 -1.06 -10.57 12.38
C PHE A 125 0.41 -10.16 12.21
N PRO A 126 0.78 -9.58 11.06
CA PRO A 126 2.13 -9.09 10.87
C PRO A 126 2.46 -7.97 11.88
N SER A 127 3.46 -8.22 12.73
CA SER A 127 3.97 -7.23 13.69
C SER A 127 4.84 -6.13 13.04
N LEU A 128 5.18 -6.26 11.76
CA LEU A 128 6.12 -5.39 11.04
C LEU A 128 5.67 -5.13 9.60
N SER A 129 5.89 -3.89 9.15
CA SER A 129 5.74 -3.44 7.77
C SER A 129 6.95 -2.62 7.37
N VAL A 130 7.84 -3.21 6.57
CA VAL A 130 9.16 -2.64 6.24
C VAL A 130 9.31 -2.46 4.75
N TYR A 131 9.79 -1.29 4.32
CA TYR A 131 10.10 -0.98 2.93
C TYR A 131 11.43 -0.27 2.86
N ALA A 132 12.47 -0.98 2.38
CA ALA A 132 13.84 -0.51 2.50
C ALA A 132 14.16 -0.13 3.96
N ASP A 133 14.49 1.13 4.22
CA ASP A 133 14.84 1.68 5.52
C ASP A 133 13.64 2.15 6.36
N ASP A 134 12.48 2.37 5.74
CA ASP A 134 11.23 2.71 6.43
C ASP A 134 10.67 1.47 7.14
N ALA A 135 10.73 1.44 8.48
CA ALA A 135 10.23 0.33 9.29
C ALA A 135 9.08 0.76 10.19
N ASN A 136 7.89 0.22 9.95
CA ASN A 136 6.72 0.40 10.80
C ASN A 136 6.54 -0.83 11.69
N ILE A 137 6.56 -0.64 13.00
CA ILE A 137 6.47 -1.69 14.00
C ILE A 137 5.14 -1.56 14.73
N LEU A 138 4.40 -2.66 14.82
CA LEU A 138 3.18 -2.74 15.62
C LEU A 138 3.54 -3.22 17.04
N VAL A 139 3.12 -2.44 18.04
CA VAL A 139 3.34 -2.73 19.46
C VAL A 139 2.01 -2.65 20.21
N SER A 140 1.72 -3.63 21.06
CA SER A 140 0.45 -3.69 21.79
C SER A 140 0.61 -3.34 23.27
N ASN A 141 1.80 -3.51 23.83
CA ASN A 141 2.05 -3.31 25.26
C ASN A 141 3.48 -2.80 25.55
N GLN A 142 3.76 -2.51 26.82
CA GLN A 142 5.09 -2.03 27.24
C GLN A 142 6.19 -3.08 27.01
N GLN A 143 5.87 -4.38 27.05
CA GLN A 143 6.84 -5.43 26.80
C GLN A 143 7.29 -5.43 25.34
N ASP A 144 6.37 -5.23 24.39
CA ASP A 144 6.74 -5.07 22.98
C ASP A 144 7.67 -3.87 22.79
N VAL A 145 7.38 -2.72 23.42
CA VAL A 145 8.25 -1.54 23.32
C VAL A 145 9.65 -1.81 23.89
N ARG A 146 9.75 -2.49 25.03
CA ARG A 146 11.03 -2.94 25.59
C ARG A 146 11.76 -3.89 24.63
N ASN A 147 11.05 -4.86 24.07
CA ASN A 147 11.61 -5.80 23.10
C ASN A 147 12.13 -5.08 21.85
N VAL A 148 11.43 -4.05 21.36
CA VAL A 148 11.91 -3.20 20.25
C VAL A 148 13.21 -2.50 20.66
N GLN A 149 13.23 -1.81 21.80
CA GLN A 149 14.40 -1.05 22.25
C GLN A 149 15.64 -1.94 22.45
N ASP A 150 15.48 -3.10 23.08
CA ASP A 150 16.57 -4.04 23.31
C ASP A 150 17.11 -4.61 22.00
N THR A 151 16.20 -4.93 21.07
CA THR A 151 16.57 -5.50 19.77
C THR A 151 17.26 -4.46 18.89
N LEU A 152 16.80 -3.21 18.90
CA LEU A 152 17.47 -2.10 18.22
C LEU A 152 18.86 -1.87 18.80
N SER A 153 18.99 -1.79 20.13
CA SER A 153 20.28 -1.58 20.80
C SER A 153 21.31 -2.68 20.48
N LEU A 154 20.86 -3.93 20.39
CA LEU A 154 21.69 -5.05 19.97
C LEU A 154 22.11 -4.92 18.50
N TYR A 155 21.16 -4.58 17.62
CA TYR A 155 21.43 -4.41 16.19
C TYR A 155 22.36 -3.23 15.91
N GLU A 156 22.19 -2.10 16.57
CA GLU A 156 23.07 -0.92 16.45
C GLU A 156 24.51 -1.27 16.81
N ARG A 157 24.72 -2.02 17.90
CA ARG A 157 26.04 -2.50 18.32
C ARG A 157 26.68 -3.47 17.32
N ALA A 158 25.87 -4.32 16.68
CA ALA A 158 26.37 -5.35 15.77
C ALA A 158 26.63 -4.83 14.34
N SER A 159 25.79 -3.92 13.85
CA SER A 159 25.76 -3.48 12.44
C SER A 159 26.29 -2.07 12.21
N SER A 160 26.55 -1.31 13.29
CA SER A 160 26.80 0.14 13.25
C SER A 160 25.63 0.99 12.71
N ALA A 161 24.45 0.39 12.51
CA ALA A 161 23.23 1.13 12.21
C ALA A 161 22.85 2.04 13.39
N ARG A 162 22.00 3.04 13.12
CA ARG A 162 21.49 3.95 14.15
C ARG A 162 20.10 4.43 13.81
N VAL A 163 19.21 4.44 14.80
CA VAL A 163 17.88 5.01 14.68
C VAL A 163 17.93 6.52 14.90
N ASN A 164 17.19 7.24 14.07
CA ASN A 164 16.97 8.66 14.17
C ASN A 164 15.67 8.94 14.92
N TRP A 165 15.75 8.97 16.25
CA TRP A 165 14.58 9.20 17.10
C TRP A 165 13.86 10.53 16.83
N ALA A 166 14.59 11.57 16.42
CA ALA A 166 14.03 12.89 16.13
C ALA A 166 13.18 12.94 14.84
N LYS A 167 13.36 12.00 13.92
CA LYS A 167 12.53 11.86 12.70
C LYS A 167 11.60 10.65 12.74
N SER A 168 11.75 9.80 13.76
CA SER A 168 10.83 8.70 13.97
C SER A 168 9.50 9.27 14.44
N GLU A 169 8.41 8.58 14.11
CA GLU A 169 7.04 9.01 14.45
C GLU A 169 6.32 7.83 15.11
N ALA A 170 5.40 8.12 16.02
CA ALA A 170 4.56 7.10 16.63
C ALA A 170 3.09 7.51 16.56
N LEU A 171 2.21 6.55 16.31
CA LEU A 171 0.77 6.75 16.25
C LEU A 171 0.08 5.71 17.14
N TRP A 172 -0.75 6.16 18.07
CA TRP A 172 -1.62 5.27 18.83
C TRP A 172 -2.98 5.18 18.13
N VAL A 173 -3.45 3.95 17.89
CA VAL A 173 -4.74 3.69 17.23
C VAL A 173 -5.62 2.91 18.19
N GLY A 174 -6.85 3.40 18.43
CA GLY A 174 -7.82 2.79 19.36
C GLY A 174 -8.23 3.73 20.49
N GLN A 175 -9.32 3.41 21.20
CA GLN A 175 -9.78 4.22 22.35
C GLN A 175 -9.03 3.81 23.62
N GLY A 176 -8.03 4.60 24.01
CA GLY A 176 -7.24 4.42 25.24
C GLY A 176 -7.96 4.83 26.52
N ARG A 177 -9.25 4.50 26.70
CA ARG A 177 -9.96 4.87 27.94
C ARG A 177 -9.56 3.99 29.14
N ASP A 178 -9.26 2.72 28.91
CA ASP A 178 -8.87 1.76 29.97
C ASP A 178 -7.48 1.13 29.75
N HIS A 179 -6.76 1.51 28.69
CA HIS A 179 -5.43 0.98 28.40
C HIS A 179 -4.35 2.04 28.57
N VAL A 180 -3.40 1.75 29.48
CA VAL A 180 -2.21 2.56 29.71
C VAL A 180 -1.33 2.49 28.47
N MET A 181 -1.17 3.62 27.81
CA MET A 181 -0.29 3.74 26.64
C MET A 181 1.16 3.46 27.07
N PRO A 182 1.91 2.62 26.33
CA PRO A 182 3.28 2.30 26.72
C PRO A 182 4.19 3.50 26.53
N SER A 183 5.17 3.67 27.42
CA SER A 183 6.21 4.69 27.32
C SER A 183 7.18 4.33 26.20
N LEU A 184 7.39 5.29 25.28
CA LEU A 184 8.25 5.15 24.12
C LEU A 184 9.70 5.60 24.41
N PRO A 185 10.70 4.96 23.77
CA PRO A 185 12.09 5.37 23.89
C PRO A 185 12.41 6.62 23.06
N GLY A 186 13.59 7.21 23.30
CA GLY A 186 14.16 8.23 22.43
C GLY A 186 13.44 9.59 22.44
N GLY A 187 12.58 9.84 23.44
CA GLY A 187 11.77 11.06 23.52
C GLY A 187 10.60 11.09 22.53
N LEU A 188 10.24 9.94 21.94
CA LEU A 188 9.07 9.84 21.08
C LEU A 188 7.78 9.99 21.88
N GLU A 189 6.82 10.66 21.28
CA GLU A 189 5.47 10.82 21.81
C GLU A 189 4.45 10.20 20.86
N TRP A 190 3.34 9.72 21.43
CA TRP A 190 2.24 9.17 20.65
C TRP A 190 1.47 10.30 19.97
N GLY A 191 1.57 10.36 18.64
CA GLY A 191 0.67 11.15 17.83
C GLY A 191 -0.76 10.62 17.90
N GLN A 192 -1.74 11.53 17.81
CA GLN A 192 -3.16 11.21 17.84
C GLN A 192 -3.88 11.37 16.49
N GLU A 193 -3.32 12.16 15.56
CA GLU A 193 -4.00 12.47 14.30
C GLU A 193 -3.74 11.43 13.20
N GLY A 194 -2.51 10.95 13.05
CA GLY A 194 -2.11 10.07 11.96
C GLY A 194 -0.61 9.97 11.73
N LEU A 195 -0.20 9.16 10.74
CA LEU A 195 1.17 8.84 10.38
C LEU A 195 1.35 8.93 8.85
N LYS A 196 2.50 9.41 8.38
CA LYS A 196 2.84 9.42 6.96
C LYS A 196 3.64 8.17 6.57
N VAL A 197 3.01 7.22 5.88
CA VAL A 197 3.64 5.98 5.42
C VAL A 197 3.85 6.03 3.91
N LEU A 198 5.10 5.91 3.45
CA LEU A 198 5.46 5.86 2.01
C LEU A 198 4.84 7.01 1.18
N GLY A 199 4.76 8.20 1.76
CA GLY A 199 4.18 9.38 1.08
C GLY A 199 2.64 9.48 1.13
N VAL A 200 1.97 8.60 1.89
CA VAL A 200 0.52 8.61 2.12
C VAL A 200 0.24 8.89 3.59
N PHE A 201 -0.62 9.87 3.87
CA PHE A 201 -1.06 10.21 5.22
C PHE A 201 -2.21 9.28 5.63
N LEU A 202 -2.01 8.48 6.68
CA LEU A 202 -2.99 7.54 7.24
C LEU A 202 -3.37 7.97 8.65
N GLY A 203 -4.56 7.60 9.14
CA GLY A 203 -5.03 7.98 10.48
C GLY A 203 -6.44 8.54 10.45
N SER A 204 -6.70 9.61 11.21
CA SER A 204 -7.98 10.31 11.28
C SER A 204 -8.42 10.87 9.92
N GLU A 205 -9.72 11.06 9.73
CA GLU A 205 -10.26 11.61 8.47
C GLU A 205 -9.67 12.99 8.13
N GLY A 206 -9.50 13.85 9.14
CA GLY A 206 -8.87 15.17 8.99
C GLY A 206 -7.43 15.05 8.48
N PHE A 207 -6.65 14.12 9.02
CA PHE A 207 -5.27 13.89 8.60
C PHE A 207 -5.19 13.34 7.16
N GLN A 208 -6.11 12.44 6.80
CA GLN A 208 -6.17 11.87 5.44
C GLN A 208 -6.51 12.92 4.36
N LYS A 209 -7.19 14.01 4.70
CA LYS A 209 -7.43 15.13 3.75
C LYS A 209 -6.14 15.75 3.22
N LYS A 210 -5.04 15.69 3.98
CA LYS A 210 -3.70 16.14 3.55
C LYS A 210 -3.21 15.39 2.29
N ASN A 211 -3.71 14.18 2.02
CA ASN A 211 -3.38 13.46 0.78
C ASN A 211 -3.89 14.17 -0.48
N TRP A 212 -5.02 14.87 -0.38
CA TRP A 212 -5.71 15.46 -1.52
C TRP A 212 -5.53 16.98 -1.61
N ALA A 213 -5.09 17.60 -0.52
CA ALA A 213 -4.75 19.02 -0.48
C ALA A 213 -3.69 19.38 -1.55
N GLY A 214 -3.98 20.40 -2.35
CA GLY A 214 -3.06 20.90 -3.35
C GLY A 214 -2.92 20.03 -4.61
N VAL A 215 -3.68 18.93 -4.75
CA VAL A 215 -3.52 17.99 -5.88
C VAL A 215 -3.91 18.65 -7.20
N LYS A 216 -5.04 19.36 -7.23
CA LYS A 216 -5.51 20.08 -8.41
C LYS A 216 -4.51 21.15 -8.84
N GLU A 217 -4.02 21.94 -7.87
CA GLU A 217 -3.06 23.01 -8.07
C GLU A 217 -1.74 22.44 -8.63
N LYS A 218 -1.27 21.32 -8.09
CA LYS A 218 -0.08 20.63 -8.61
C LYS A 218 -0.28 20.10 -10.02
N VAL A 219 -1.45 19.55 -10.33
CA VAL A 219 -1.79 19.10 -11.70
C VAL A 219 -1.80 20.29 -12.66
N CYS A 220 -2.52 21.37 -12.33
CA CYS A 220 -2.57 22.60 -13.12
C CYS A 220 -1.19 23.23 -13.32
N ALA A 221 -0.35 23.23 -12.28
CA ALA A 221 1.03 23.72 -12.34
C ALA A 221 1.94 22.83 -13.19
N ARG A 222 1.67 21.52 -13.28
CA ARG A 222 2.38 20.65 -14.23
C ARG A 222 1.91 20.90 -15.65
N LEU A 223 0.60 21.01 -15.88
CA LEU A 223 0.04 21.31 -17.20
C LEU A 223 0.52 22.68 -17.72
N SER A 224 0.62 23.69 -16.86
CA SER A 224 1.07 25.03 -17.25
C SER A 224 2.50 25.05 -17.80
N LYS A 225 3.39 24.19 -17.31
CA LYS A 225 4.77 24.05 -17.82
C LYS A 225 4.84 23.59 -19.28
N TRP A 226 3.78 22.94 -19.77
CA TRP A 226 3.70 22.46 -21.15
C TRP A 226 2.88 23.37 -22.05
N LYS A 227 2.26 24.43 -21.51
CA LYS A 227 1.40 25.35 -22.29
C LYS A 227 2.14 26.03 -23.44
N TRP A 228 3.41 26.38 -23.26
CA TRP A 228 4.19 27.05 -24.30
C TRP A 228 4.49 26.14 -25.51
N LEU A 229 4.52 24.82 -25.32
CA LEU A 229 4.68 23.83 -26.39
C LEU A 229 3.37 23.45 -27.07
N LEU A 230 2.21 23.74 -26.47
CA LEU A 230 0.90 23.33 -27.00
C LEU A 230 0.65 23.64 -28.49
N PRO A 231 1.10 24.78 -29.06
CA PRO A 231 0.93 25.06 -30.49
C PRO A 231 1.72 24.12 -31.40
N GLN A 232 2.77 23.49 -30.88
CA GLN A 232 3.68 22.62 -31.64
C GLN A 232 3.35 21.12 -31.46
N LEU A 233 2.51 20.78 -30.49
CA LEU A 233 2.16 19.39 -30.18
C LEU A 233 0.95 18.92 -30.99
N SER A 234 1.10 17.77 -31.64
CA SER A 234 -0.01 16.98 -32.16
C SER A 234 -0.91 16.47 -31.02
N TYR A 235 -2.13 16.06 -31.36
CA TYR A 235 -3.06 15.48 -30.39
C TYR A 235 -2.50 14.23 -29.68
N ARG A 236 -1.73 13.41 -30.40
CA ARG A 236 -1.05 12.23 -29.82
C ARG A 236 0.00 12.62 -28.80
N GLU A 237 0.80 13.64 -29.08
CA GLU A 237 1.82 14.13 -28.15
C GLU A 237 1.20 14.79 -26.92
N LYS A 238 0.08 15.52 -27.08
CA LYS A 238 -0.70 16.05 -25.95
C LYS A 238 -1.20 14.92 -25.05
N ALA A 239 -1.72 13.84 -25.62
CA ALA A 239 -2.13 12.66 -24.85
C ALA A 239 -0.94 12.01 -24.13
N LEU A 240 0.22 11.90 -24.78
CA LEU A 240 1.44 11.35 -24.16
C LEU A 240 1.92 12.20 -22.97
N VAL A 241 1.94 13.53 -23.10
CA VAL A 241 2.31 14.45 -22.01
C VAL A 241 1.34 14.27 -20.84
N VAL A 242 0.04 14.29 -21.10
CA VAL A 242 -0.97 14.10 -20.05
C VAL A 242 -0.78 12.75 -19.36
N ASN A 243 -0.75 11.65 -20.12
CA ASN A 243 -0.76 10.31 -19.56
C ASN A 243 0.51 10.03 -18.76
N ASN A 244 1.68 10.40 -19.28
CA ASN A 244 2.97 10.00 -18.69
C ASN A 244 3.51 11.00 -17.67
N LEU A 245 3.19 12.29 -17.77
CA LEU A 245 3.80 13.32 -16.92
C LEU A 245 2.82 13.96 -15.93
N VAL A 246 1.51 13.91 -16.21
CA VAL A 246 0.48 14.52 -15.36
C VAL A 246 -0.28 13.42 -14.61
N ALA A 247 -0.98 12.54 -15.33
CA ALA A 247 -1.84 11.53 -14.74
C ALA A 247 -1.04 10.48 -13.94
N SER A 248 0.16 10.11 -14.42
CA SER A 248 1.09 9.20 -13.74
C SER A 248 1.35 9.54 -12.27
N THR A 249 1.32 10.83 -11.95
CA THR A 249 1.64 11.36 -10.63
C THR A 249 0.52 11.14 -9.61
N LEU A 250 -0.68 10.78 -10.07
CA LEU A 250 -1.86 10.51 -9.24
C LEU A 250 -1.91 9.04 -8.82
N TRP A 251 -1.31 8.12 -9.59
CA TRP A 251 -1.46 6.67 -9.42
C TRP A 251 -1.07 6.19 -8.03
N HIS A 252 0.06 6.66 -7.50
CA HIS A 252 0.53 6.23 -6.18
C HIS A 252 -0.54 6.38 -5.07
N LYS A 253 -1.28 7.50 -5.08
CA LYS A 253 -2.35 7.74 -4.10
C LYS A 253 -3.65 7.03 -4.49
N LEU A 254 -4.03 7.08 -5.77
CA LEU A 254 -5.28 6.50 -6.25
C LEU A 254 -5.34 4.98 -6.14
N ILE A 255 -4.19 4.30 -6.19
CA ILE A 255 -4.13 2.84 -5.94
C ILE A 255 -4.49 2.54 -4.48
N ALA A 256 -4.05 3.35 -3.52
CA ALA A 256 -4.21 3.10 -2.09
C ALA A 256 -5.45 3.73 -1.43
N LEU A 257 -5.94 4.85 -1.96
CA LEU A 257 -6.95 5.67 -1.30
C LEU A 257 -8.09 6.01 -2.24
N THR A 258 -9.26 6.28 -1.65
CA THR A 258 -10.43 6.80 -2.35
C THR A 258 -10.40 8.33 -2.33
N PRO A 259 -10.43 8.99 -3.50
CA PRO A 259 -10.46 10.45 -3.56
C PRO A 259 -11.80 11.02 -3.09
N PRO A 260 -11.83 12.27 -2.59
CA PRO A 260 -13.08 12.94 -2.28
C PRO A 260 -13.92 13.16 -3.55
N ARG A 261 -15.25 13.16 -3.39
CA ARG A 261 -16.21 13.41 -4.47
C ARG A 261 -15.91 14.75 -5.15
N GLY A 262 -15.97 14.81 -6.48
CA GLY A 262 -15.75 16.03 -7.27
C GLY A 262 -14.30 16.27 -7.69
N LEU A 263 -13.31 15.79 -6.90
CA LEU A 263 -11.89 16.09 -7.17
C LEU A 263 -11.42 15.51 -8.52
N ILE A 264 -11.80 14.26 -8.81
CA ILE A 264 -11.36 13.60 -10.04
C ILE A 264 -12.05 14.21 -11.24
N GLU A 265 -13.32 14.59 -11.13
CA GLU A 265 -14.07 15.27 -12.17
C GLU A 265 -13.42 16.62 -12.51
N GLU A 266 -13.00 17.39 -11.50
CA GLU A 266 -12.30 18.66 -11.69
C GLU A 266 -10.92 18.50 -12.33
N VAL A 267 -10.15 17.50 -11.90
CA VAL A 267 -8.84 17.19 -12.48
C VAL A 267 -8.98 16.71 -13.93
N GLN A 268 -9.95 15.84 -14.21
CA GLN A 268 -10.25 15.36 -15.56
C GLN A 268 -10.66 16.53 -16.47
N ARG A 269 -11.49 17.46 -15.98
CA ARG A 269 -11.87 18.67 -16.72
C ARG A 269 -10.63 19.50 -17.10
N SER A 270 -9.74 19.74 -16.14
CA SER A 270 -8.50 20.49 -16.36
C SER A 270 -7.59 19.83 -17.41
N ILE A 271 -7.55 18.50 -17.45
CA ILE A 271 -6.82 17.71 -18.45
C ILE A 271 -7.46 17.85 -19.84
N VAL A 272 -8.77 17.74 -19.92
CA VAL A 272 -9.52 17.87 -21.18
C VAL A 272 -9.39 19.29 -21.75
N ASP A 273 -9.45 20.31 -20.90
CA ASP A 273 -9.28 21.71 -21.31
C ASP A 273 -7.86 21.97 -21.85
N PHE A 274 -6.84 21.40 -21.19
CA PHE A 274 -5.46 21.43 -21.69
C PHE A 274 -5.32 20.76 -23.06
N PHE A 275 -5.91 19.56 -23.20
CA PHE A 275 -5.85 18.78 -24.44
C PHE A 275 -6.45 19.55 -25.62
N TRP A 276 -7.63 20.14 -25.43
CA TRP A 276 -8.32 20.89 -26.48
C TRP A 276 -7.71 22.27 -26.74
N SER A 277 -7.00 22.84 -25.76
CA SER A 277 -6.42 24.18 -25.89
C SER A 277 -7.48 25.23 -26.30
N GLY A 278 -8.70 25.10 -25.78
CA GLY A 278 -9.86 25.94 -26.08
C GLY A 278 -10.69 25.56 -27.32
N LYS A 279 -10.31 24.50 -28.05
CA LYS A 279 -10.99 24.05 -29.28
C LYS A 279 -11.77 22.76 -29.03
N HIS A 280 -12.97 22.85 -28.47
CA HIS A 280 -13.81 21.67 -28.18
C HIS A 280 -14.65 21.26 -29.41
N TRP A 281 -14.25 20.21 -30.12
CA TRP A 281 -14.92 19.77 -31.36
C TRP A 281 -15.67 18.44 -31.24
N ILE A 282 -15.30 17.61 -30.27
CA ILE A 282 -15.84 16.26 -30.07
C ILE A 282 -16.10 16.04 -28.58
N ARG A 283 -17.08 15.20 -28.24
CA ARG A 283 -17.32 14.76 -26.87
C ARG A 283 -16.05 14.15 -26.27
N ALA A 284 -15.74 14.51 -25.02
CA ALA A 284 -14.55 14.03 -24.32
C ALA A 284 -14.45 12.50 -24.24
N ALA A 285 -15.59 11.78 -24.24
CA ALA A 285 -15.64 10.32 -24.25
C ALA A 285 -14.86 9.71 -25.43
N ALA A 286 -14.89 10.33 -26.61
CA ALA A 286 -14.15 9.84 -27.78
C ALA A 286 -12.63 9.95 -27.60
N LEU A 287 -12.14 10.89 -26.78
CA LEU A 287 -10.71 11.02 -26.50
C LEU A 287 -10.16 9.82 -25.74
N TYR A 288 -11.00 9.20 -24.90
CA TYR A 288 -10.61 8.11 -24.02
C TYR A 288 -10.51 6.76 -24.72
N LEU A 289 -11.09 6.64 -25.92
CA LEU A 289 -11.06 5.41 -26.69
C LEU A 289 -9.63 5.09 -27.15
N PRO A 290 -9.31 3.80 -27.35
CA PRO A 290 -8.06 3.38 -27.99
C PRO A 290 -7.89 4.05 -29.36
N VAL A 291 -6.63 4.26 -29.76
CA VAL A 291 -6.31 4.81 -31.09
C VAL A 291 -6.84 3.92 -32.22
N ALA A 292 -6.89 2.60 -32.00
CA ALA A 292 -7.46 1.64 -32.94
C ALA A 292 -8.97 1.82 -33.17
N GLU A 293 -9.69 2.39 -32.20
CA GLU A 293 -11.13 2.66 -32.26
C GLU A 293 -11.44 4.12 -32.66
N GLY A 294 -10.44 4.84 -33.19
CA GLY A 294 -10.58 6.23 -33.60
C GLY A 294 -10.44 7.26 -32.46
N GLY A 295 -10.07 6.81 -31.25
CA GLY A 295 -9.79 7.69 -30.12
C GLY A 295 -8.37 8.26 -30.11
N GLN A 296 -8.03 8.96 -29.02
CA GLN A 296 -6.70 9.56 -28.81
C GLN A 296 -5.91 8.86 -27.70
N GLY A 297 -6.50 7.84 -27.05
CA GLY A 297 -5.89 7.14 -25.93
C GLY A 297 -5.65 8.03 -24.70
N LEU A 298 -6.41 9.12 -24.55
CA LEU A 298 -6.33 9.97 -23.37
C LEU A 298 -6.84 9.21 -22.16
N ILE A 299 -6.13 9.24 -21.04
CA ILE A 299 -6.56 8.45 -19.89
C ILE A 299 -7.82 9.04 -19.23
N ASN A 300 -8.81 8.19 -19.02
CA ASN A 300 -9.93 8.47 -18.13
C ASN A 300 -9.52 8.06 -16.70
N ILE A 301 -9.42 9.03 -15.79
CA ILE A 301 -8.93 8.79 -14.43
C ILE A 301 -9.90 7.91 -13.63
N GLN A 302 -11.22 8.08 -13.77
CA GLN A 302 -12.21 7.24 -13.08
C GLN A 302 -12.10 5.78 -13.54
N ALA A 303 -12.01 5.54 -14.85
CA ALA A 303 -11.82 4.21 -15.40
C ALA A 303 -10.49 3.58 -14.92
N ARG A 304 -9.43 4.40 -14.80
CA ARG A 304 -8.14 3.94 -14.25
C ARG A 304 -8.24 3.59 -12.77
N ILE A 305 -9.00 4.35 -11.97
CA ILE A 305 -9.27 4.01 -10.56
C ILE A 305 -10.00 2.67 -10.49
N ALA A 306 -11.05 2.47 -11.27
CA ALA A 306 -11.77 1.19 -11.34
C ALA A 306 -10.82 0.04 -11.69
N SER A 307 -9.93 0.23 -12.67
CA SER A 307 -8.90 -0.78 -13.00
C SER A 307 -7.98 -1.12 -11.80
N PHE A 308 -7.53 -0.14 -11.02
CA PHE A 308 -6.74 -0.42 -9.80
C PHE A 308 -7.54 -1.17 -8.75
N ARG A 309 -8.82 -0.83 -8.57
CA ARG A 309 -9.73 -1.51 -7.65
C ARG A 309 -9.96 -2.96 -8.06
N LEU A 310 -10.11 -3.22 -9.36
CA LEU A 310 -10.22 -4.56 -9.91
C LEU A 310 -8.94 -5.38 -9.71
N GLN A 311 -7.75 -4.76 -9.85
CA GLN A 311 -6.50 -5.43 -9.49
C GLN A 311 -6.44 -5.81 -8.01
N SER A 312 -6.95 -4.96 -7.11
CA SER A 312 -7.09 -5.30 -5.69
C SER A 312 -8.08 -6.45 -5.47
N ALA A 313 -9.23 -6.45 -6.14
CA ALA A 313 -10.20 -7.55 -6.08
C ALA A 313 -9.59 -8.87 -6.57
N GLN A 314 -8.88 -8.86 -7.71
CA GLN A 314 -8.16 -10.03 -8.22
C GLN A 314 -7.14 -10.57 -7.22
N LYS A 315 -6.40 -9.69 -6.54
CA LYS A 315 -5.47 -10.11 -5.48
C LYS A 315 -6.19 -10.78 -4.32
N LEU A 316 -7.33 -10.23 -3.88
CA LEU A 316 -8.11 -10.80 -2.77
C LEU A 316 -8.74 -12.15 -3.10
N LEU A 317 -9.15 -12.33 -4.36
CA LEU A 317 -9.77 -13.55 -4.87
C LEU A 317 -8.78 -14.68 -5.15
N PHE A 318 -7.74 -14.39 -5.94
CA PHE A 318 -6.92 -15.40 -6.59
C PHE A 318 -5.49 -15.50 -6.05
N ASN A 319 -4.97 -14.50 -5.32
CA ASN A 319 -3.59 -14.49 -4.83
C ASN A 319 -3.52 -14.66 -3.31
N CYS A 320 -2.80 -15.69 -2.83
CA CYS A 320 -2.61 -16.00 -1.41
C CYS A 320 -1.35 -15.39 -0.76
N VAL A 321 -0.66 -14.44 -1.40
CA VAL A 321 0.71 -14.05 -0.97
C VAL A 321 0.80 -12.77 -0.13
N PRO A 322 0.01 -11.70 -0.36
CA PRO A 322 0.21 -10.46 0.39
C PRO A 322 -0.39 -10.53 1.81
N ARG A 323 0.43 -10.24 2.83
CA ARG A 323 -0.02 -10.23 4.25
C ARG A 323 -1.15 -9.25 4.57
N TRP A 324 -1.40 -8.26 3.72
CA TRP A 324 -2.54 -7.34 3.89
C TRP A 324 -3.88 -7.98 3.53
N CYS A 325 -3.88 -9.07 2.73
CA CYS A 325 -5.11 -9.72 2.30
C CYS A 325 -5.88 -10.34 3.47
N ASP A 326 -5.21 -10.79 4.52
CA ASP A 326 -5.86 -11.37 5.70
C ASP A 326 -6.59 -10.29 6.50
N THR A 327 -5.94 -9.14 6.73
CA THR A 327 -6.58 -7.96 7.33
C THR A 327 -7.75 -7.45 6.47
N ALA A 328 -7.58 -7.44 5.15
CA ALA A 328 -8.63 -7.04 4.21
C ALA A 328 -9.85 -7.96 4.26
N ARG A 329 -9.65 -9.29 4.32
CA ARG A 329 -10.73 -10.27 4.43
C ARG A 329 -11.59 -10.04 5.67
N LEU A 330 -10.97 -9.68 6.80
CA LEU A 330 -11.67 -9.33 8.02
C LEU A 330 -12.53 -8.07 7.89
N LEU A 331 -12.00 -7.03 7.23
CA LEU A 331 -12.77 -5.82 6.93
C LEU A 331 -13.95 -6.13 6.01
N LEU A 332 -13.77 -7.04 5.05
CA LEU A 332 -14.81 -7.46 4.11
C LEU A 332 -15.95 -8.24 4.77
N ARG A 333 -15.70 -9.05 5.81
CA ARG A 333 -16.76 -9.80 6.55
C ARG A 333 -17.92 -8.95 7.05
N ARG A 334 -17.70 -7.63 7.16
CA ARG A 334 -18.73 -6.67 7.58
C ARG A 334 -19.74 -6.33 6.49
N ALA A 335 -19.42 -6.55 5.21
CA ALA A 335 -20.30 -6.27 4.09
C ALA A 335 -21.64 -7.01 4.25
N GLY A 336 -22.75 -6.27 4.23
CA GLY A 336 -24.10 -6.81 4.34
C GLY A 336 -24.39 -7.57 5.63
N ARG A 337 -23.49 -7.53 6.63
CA ARG A 337 -23.49 -8.41 7.82
C ARG A 337 -23.53 -9.90 7.46
N LEU A 338 -23.01 -10.26 6.29
CA LEU A 338 -23.06 -11.63 5.76
C LEU A 338 -21.93 -12.52 6.31
N GLY A 339 -20.86 -11.93 6.86
CA GLY A 339 -19.71 -12.68 7.36
C GLY A 339 -18.79 -13.24 6.26
N TYR A 340 -19.10 -12.97 4.98
CA TYR A 340 -18.29 -13.42 3.84
C TYR A 340 -17.05 -12.56 3.63
N ASP A 341 -15.96 -13.21 3.23
CA ASP A 341 -14.67 -12.58 2.95
C ASP A 341 -14.43 -12.40 1.44
N LYS A 342 -13.62 -13.27 0.81
CA LYS A 342 -13.42 -13.31 -0.64
C LYS A 342 -14.68 -13.76 -1.39
N HIS A 343 -15.56 -14.49 -0.72
CA HIS A 343 -16.78 -15.04 -1.34
C HIS A 343 -17.79 -13.94 -1.72
N LEU A 344 -17.67 -12.72 -1.16
CA LEU A 344 -18.46 -11.56 -1.59
C LEU A 344 -18.32 -11.27 -3.08
N PHE A 345 -17.14 -11.48 -3.65
CA PHE A 345 -16.89 -11.24 -5.07
C PHE A 345 -17.56 -12.28 -5.99
N LEU A 346 -18.11 -13.36 -5.42
CA LEU A 346 -18.88 -14.33 -6.18
C LEU A 346 -20.37 -13.98 -6.20
N LEU A 347 -20.83 -13.07 -5.33
CA LEU A 347 -22.24 -12.69 -5.17
C LEU A 347 -22.68 -11.62 -6.17
N GLN A 348 -23.98 -11.62 -6.47
CA GLN A 348 -24.66 -10.44 -6.99
C GLN A 348 -24.72 -9.35 -5.90
N LEU A 349 -23.81 -8.38 -5.99
CA LEU A 349 -23.65 -7.33 -4.98
C LEU A 349 -24.74 -6.24 -5.04
N GLY A 350 -25.70 -6.30 -5.97
CA GLY A 350 -26.69 -5.25 -6.23
C GLY A 350 -27.56 -4.88 -5.02
N ASP A 351 -27.91 -5.87 -4.18
CA ASP A 351 -28.69 -5.64 -2.97
C ASP A 351 -27.87 -5.79 -1.67
N VAL A 352 -26.54 -5.93 -1.78
CA VAL A 352 -25.69 -6.08 -0.60
C VAL A 352 -25.46 -4.70 0.03
N ASP A 353 -25.90 -4.57 1.28
CA ASP A 353 -25.66 -3.35 2.06
C ASP A 353 -24.16 -3.16 2.34
N LEU A 354 -23.54 -2.21 1.65
CA LEU A 354 -22.14 -1.87 1.83
C LEU A 354 -21.90 -0.88 2.98
N THR A 355 -22.94 -0.51 3.73
CA THR A 355 -22.81 0.40 4.87
C THR A 355 -21.97 -0.25 5.98
N GLY A 356 -20.88 0.42 6.36
CA GLY A 356 -19.94 -0.08 7.38
C GLY A 356 -18.64 -0.68 6.85
N LEU A 357 -18.44 -0.72 5.53
CA LEU A 357 -17.12 -0.96 4.92
C LEU A 357 -16.29 0.34 4.87
N THR A 358 -14.97 0.18 4.73
CA THR A 358 -14.10 1.34 4.47
C THR A 358 -14.39 1.93 3.09
N PRO A 359 -14.19 3.24 2.89
CA PRO A 359 -14.36 3.87 1.57
C PRO A 359 -13.53 3.22 0.46
N PHE A 360 -12.43 2.55 0.81
CA PHE A 360 -11.63 1.79 -0.14
C PHE A 360 -12.32 0.50 -0.56
N TYR A 361 -12.75 -0.33 0.39
CA TYR A 361 -13.37 -1.63 0.07
C TYR A 361 -14.76 -1.48 -0.56
N SER A 362 -15.54 -0.46 -0.19
CA SER A 362 -16.76 -0.09 -0.92
C SER A 362 -16.44 0.20 -2.40
N SER A 363 -15.42 1.03 -2.66
CA SER A 363 -14.97 1.33 -4.02
C SER A 363 -14.42 0.11 -4.77
N VAL A 364 -13.87 -0.88 -4.07
CA VAL A 364 -13.44 -2.16 -4.68
C VAL A 364 -14.64 -2.98 -5.14
N LEU A 365 -15.67 -3.10 -4.30
CA LEU A 365 -16.89 -3.85 -4.61
C LEU A 365 -17.73 -3.14 -5.70
N GLU A 366 -17.84 -1.81 -5.65
CA GLU A 366 -18.47 -1.00 -6.70
C GLU A 366 -17.77 -1.18 -8.05
N ALA A 367 -16.43 -1.19 -8.08
CA ALA A 367 -15.69 -1.45 -9.32
C ALA A 367 -15.89 -2.89 -9.80
N TRP A 368 -16.01 -3.86 -8.88
CA TRP A 368 -16.28 -5.26 -9.22
C TRP A 368 -17.65 -5.45 -9.89
N GLN A 369 -18.67 -4.69 -9.46
CA GLN A 369 -20.00 -4.70 -10.07
C GLN A 369 -20.04 -4.30 -11.55
N ILE A 370 -18.98 -3.65 -12.07
CA ILE A 370 -18.86 -3.34 -13.50
C ILE A 370 -18.86 -4.64 -14.33
N PHE A 371 -18.36 -5.75 -13.78
CA PHE A 371 -18.40 -7.05 -14.45
C PHE A 371 -19.77 -7.70 -14.27
N GLN A 372 -20.61 -7.57 -15.29
CA GLN A 372 -21.76 -8.46 -15.46
C GLN A 372 -21.27 -9.75 -16.12
N VAL A 373 -21.13 -10.82 -15.33
CA VAL A 373 -20.85 -12.15 -15.87
C VAL A 373 -22.10 -12.62 -16.60
N THR A 374 -22.04 -12.61 -17.93
CA THR A 374 -23.08 -13.16 -18.80
C THR A 374 -22.56 -14.47 -19.38
N ARG A 375 -23.23 -15.59 -19.04
CA ARG A 375 -22.94 -16.89 -19.65
C ARG A 375 -23.82 -17.02 -20.89
N ASN A 376 -23.22 -17.08 -22.07
CA ASN A 376 -23.93 -17.48 -23.29
C ASN A 376 -24.09 -19.00 -23.25
N VAL A 377 -25.27 -19.48 -22.85
CA VAL A 377 -25.56 -20.92 -22.79
C VAL A 377 -26.37 -21.31 -24.02
N ASN A 378 -25.83 -22.23 -24.83
CA ASN A 378 -26.53 -22.88 -25.95
C ASN A 378 -27.24 -24.17 -25.49
N GLU A 379 -27.86 -24.19 -24.30
CA GLU A 379 -28.43 -25.42 -23.73
C GLU A 379 -29.91 -25.30 -23.37
N THR A 380 -30.55 -26.46 -23.37
CA THR A 380 -32.00 -26.68 -23.21
C THR A 380 -32.58 -26.00 -21.97
N PRO A 381 -33.77 -25.37 -22.07
CA PRO A 381 -34.40 -24.68 -20.94
C PRO A 381 -34.62 -25.61 -19.74
N GLY A 382 -34.13 -25.23 -18.56
CA GLY A 382 -34.51 -25.81 -17.26
C GLY A 382 -33.41 -26.53 -16.48
N LEU A 383 -32.42 -27.15 -17.15
CA LEU A 383 -31.31 -27.85 -16.47
C LEU A 383 -30.12 -26.95 -16.16
N TRP A 384 -29.97 -25.85 -16.91
CA TRP A 384 -28.90 -24.86 -16.74
C TRP A 384 -28.88 -24.20 -15.35
N VAL A 385 -30.01 -24.21 -14.63
CA VAL A 385 -30.13 -23.68 -13.26
C VAL A 385 -29.26 -24.46 -12.26
N PHE A 386 -29.07 -25.77 -12.46
CA PHE A 386 -28.21 -26.58 -11.57
C PHE A 386 -26.71 -26.40 -11.87
N GLU A 387 -26.39 -25.83 -13.04
CA GLU A 387 -25.03 -25.41 -13.39
C GLU A 387 -24.76 -23.93 -13.09
N GLU A 388 -25.77 -23.17 -12.65
CA GLU A 388 -25.51 -21.83 -12.16
C GLU A 388 -24.68 -21.92 -10.88
N PRO A 389 -23.53 -21.22 -10.81
CA PRO A 389 -22.92 -20.98 -9.52
C PRO A 389 -23.98 -20.30 -8.64
N LEU A 390 -24.29 -20.87 -7.48
CA LEU A 390 -25.29 -20.38 -6.53
C LEU A 390 -25.24 -18.86 -6.33
N PHE A 391 -24.06 -18.27 -6.44
CA PHE A 391 -23.80 -16.86 -6.17
C PHE A 391 -24.04 -15.91 -7.37
N PHE A 392 -24.19 -16.43 -8.60
CA PHE A 392 -24.52 -15.66 -9.81
C PHE A 392 -25.96 -15.86 -10.31
N SER A 393 -26.75 -16.69 -9.62
CA SER A 393 -28.12 -16.97 -10.02
C SER A 393 -29.04 -15.76 -9.86
N ASN A 394 -29.72 -15.36 -10.95
CA ASN A 394 -30.76 -14.32 -10.92
C ASN A 394 -32.00 -14.72 -10.10
N PHE A 395 -32.12 -16.01 -9.75
CA PHE A 395 -33.22 -16.56 -8.95
C PHE A 395 -32.96 -16.49 -7.45
N LEU A 396 -31.69 -16.49 -7.02
CA LEU A 396 -31.29 -16.30 -5.63
C LEU A 396 -31.14 -14.80 -5.34
N ARG A 397 -32.26 -14.08 -5.40
CA ARG A 397 -32.27 -12.68 -4.98
C ARG A 397 -32.08 -12.59 -3.47
N THR A 398 -31.24 -11.66 -3.07
CA THR A 398 -30.82 -11.34 -1.70
C THR A 398 -31.90 -11.09 -0.63
N PRO A 399 -33.20 -10.79 -0.91
CA PRO A 399 -34.23 -10.75 0.15
C PRO A 399 -34.34 -12.02 1.00
N THR A 400 -33.90 -13.19 0.49
CA THR A 400 -33.98 -14.47 1.20
C THR A 400 -32.99 -14.65 2.37
N LEU A 401 -31.99 -13.76 2.52
CA LEU A 401 -31.01 -13.78 3.63
C LEU A 401 -31.43 -12.93 4.85
N GLN A 402 -32.63 -12.34 4.83
CA GLN A 402 -33.24 -11.71 6.02
C GLN A 402 -33.89 -12.72 6.97
N SER A 403 -34.04 -13.99 6.54
CA SER A 403 -34.57 -15.05 7.40
C SER A 403 -33.56 -15.44 8.48
N ALA A 404 -33.95 -15.28 9.74
CA ALA A 404 -33.13 -15.67 10.90
C ALA A 404 -32.82 -17.18 10.94
N SER A 405 -33.67 -18.03 10.36
CA SER A 405 -33.49 -19.49 10.38
C SER A 405 -32.42 -19.98 9.40
N LEU A 406 -32.29 -19.33 8.23
CA LEU A 406 -31.22 -19.65 7.27
C LEU A 406 -29.84 -19.18 7.75
N ARG A 407 -29.78 -18.11 8.55
CA ARG A 407 -28.53 -17.64 9.18
C ARG A 407 -27.98 -18.63 10.21
N ALA A 408 -28.85 -19.28 10.98
CA ALA A 408 -28.43 -20.29 11.96
C ALA A 408 -27.81 -21.53 11.28
N ASN A 409 -28.44 -22.01 10.20
CA ASN A 409 -27.99 -23.23 9.52
C ASN A 409 -26.70 -23.05 8.68
N LEU A 410 -26.35 -21.83 8.28
CA LEU A 410 -25.12 -21.53 7.51
C LEU A 410 -23.92 -21.21 8.41
N ILE A 411 -24.12 -20.99 9.71
CA ILE A 411 -23.04 -20.75 10.68
C ILE A 411 -22.50 -22.08 11.26
N GLU A 412 -23.30 -23.16 11.20
CA GLU A 412 -22.92 -24.49 11.71
C GLU A 412 -22.32 -25.43 10.64
N ALA A 413 -22.19 -24.99 9.39
CA ALA A 413 -21.52 -25.72 8.28
C ALA A 413 -20.26 -24.97 7.84
#